data_AF-A0A010R8M8-F1
#
_entry.id   AF-A0A010R8M8-F1
#
_cell.length_a   1.000
_cell.length_b   1.000
_cell.length_c   1.000
_cell.angle_alpha   90.00
_cell.angle_beta   90.00
_cell.angle_gamma   90.00
#
_symmetry.space_group_name_H-M   'P 1'
#
loop_
_entity.id
_entity.type
_entity.pdbx_description
1 polymer ?
#
loop_
_entity_poly.entity_id
_entity_poly.type
_entity_poly.pdbx_seq_one_letter_code
_entity_poly.pdbx_strand_id
1 'polypeptide(L)'
;MGTAAMLDAERKDRRRKDLDQQIEQVSNELANLVEKAPKITPEKPPAGDIGNRYPGALKDHVRQNPEISKILDALGPSYRWQRTVATKADVDRLWTIYELSPSNGTRRVDHDALIKELMSEETMAIEHRKPRTIRQAKAAMVATKALVYKFLDAGESMIGSAGMRTAREEVVKLTKRKFPMWDESQLSSEALNACSLELNEALRSIFDTSTPLNVQHTIYSVCHNLLVSPQALTIHTYNHLIAGLDKVGMHRLASAAVLAFFQGKLEPTQHTLVCILNHYRTIQDADNFSDFIARMTGKDERGIKIRRKKHEEVAEHFYLHGWAKKKDVAIGSRYVVERARFDEKVFAAIIEGMLAFDRLRAAVGAFAASITADLTISMRTMSELLDCCTRSLDRTAAAKVLEVLETKPELIRPAFPGKNDKLYLARRIRNLLDICGLEHRLPTSVAPFLKEPAFSIVSSEEQKRVFHLARIAHTVYQTEWLLNSARDYLRRVKTGTAGTIRIESGSSQMYRMWRATKLVWPVPEGLPENQPGMSFPQEEKVDWSAWDRLEEASETQLAQKSMSKSNTQSDSPSENQGQSSAWDRLEEATETKPNKTKYENKPKIDEVFETIEIL
;
A
#
# COMPACT_ATOMS: atom_id res chain seq x y z
N MET A 1 34.83 7.67 66.21
CA MET A 1 33.63 8.02 65.40
C MET A 1 33.69 7.54 63.94
N GLY A 2 34.87 7.32 63.33
CA GLY A 2 34.96 6.88 61.91
C GLY A 2 34.55 5.43 61.61
N THR A 3 34.72 4.50 62.54
CA THR A 3 34.40 3.07 62.35
C THR A 3 32.90 2.76 62.28
N ALA A 4 32.06 3.51 63.00
CA ALA A 4 30.61 3.35 62.94
C ALA A 4 30.02 3.86 61.60
N ALA A 5 30.57 4.97 61.07
CA ALA A 5 30.17 5.50 59.77
C ALA A 5 30.57 4.57 58.61
N MET A 6 31.73 3.92 58.71
CA MET A 6 32.21 2.97 57.70
C MET A 6 31.37 1.69 57.67
N LEU A 7 31.00 1.16 58.85
CA LEU A 7 30.10 0.00 58.97
C LEU A 7 28.68 0.30 58.49
N ASP A 8 28.16 1.51 58.75
CA ASP A 8 26.86 1.93 58.25
C ASP A 8 26.85 2.13 56.72
N ALA A 9 27.94 2.67 56.17
CA ALA A 9 28.13 2.79 54.72
C ALA A 9 28.15 1.41 54.04
N GLU A 10 28.91 0.45 54.58
CA GLU A 10 28.94 -0.93 54.06
C GLU A 10 27.55 -1.60 54.11
N ARG A 11 26.80 -1.35 55.17
CA ARG A 11 25.45 -1.91 55.34
C ARG A 11 24.45 -1.30 54.35
N LYS A 12 24.56 -0.01 54.08
CA LYS A 12 23.77 0.68 53.04
C LYS A 12 24.13 0.20 51.65
N ASP A 13 25.40 -0.04 51.37
CA ASP A 13 25.86 -0.53 50.07
C ASP A 13 25.39 -1.97 49.80
N ARG A 14 25.41 -2.84 50.81
CA ARG A 14 24.81 -4.18 50.71
C ARG A 14 23.31 -4.11 50.46
N ARG A 15 22.59 -3.26 51.20
CA ARG A 15 21.15 -3.05 50.98
C ARG A 15 20.84 -2.49 49.59
N ARG A 16 21.69 -1.62 49.03
CA ARG A 16 21.56 -1.15 47.65
C ARG A 16 21.73 -2.28 46.65
N LYS A 17 22.77 -3.10 46.78
CA LYS A 17 23.01 -4.25 45.91
C LYS A 17 21.88 -5.28 45.96
N ASP A 18 21.33 -5.55 47.15
CA ASP A 18 20.20 -6.45 47.31
C ASP A 18 18.93 -5.89 46.63
N LEU A 19 18.68 -4.59 46.74
CA LEU A 19 17.56 -3.93 46.06
C LEU A 19 17.75 -3.94 44.53
N ASP A 20 18.97 -3.71 44.04
CA ASP A 20 19.27 -3.76 42.61
C ASP A 20 19.05 -5.17 42.05
N GLN A 21 19.47 -6.22 42.79
CA GLN A 21 19.18 -7.61 42.42
C GLN A 21 17.68 -7.92 42.40
N GLN A 22 16.92 -7.43 43.37
CA GLN A 22 15.46 -7.62 43.40
C GLN A 22 14.77 -6.91 42.23
N ILE A 23 15.20 -5.70 41.89
CA ILE A 23 14.67 -4.96 40.73
C ILE A 23 14.98 -5.72 39.43
N GLU A 24 16.19 -6.26 39.29
CA GLU A 24 16.59 -7.03 38.11
C GLU A 24 15.78 -8.33 37.98
N GLN A 25 15.56 -9.04 39.09
CA GLN A 25 14.70 -10.24 39.12
C GLN A 25 13.26 -9.91 38.73
N VAL A 26 12.65 -8.88 39.34
CA VAL A 26 11.28 -8.46 39.01
C VAL A 26 11.18 -7.99 37.56
N SER A 27 12.20 -7.27 37.06
CA SER A 27 12.24 -6.85 35.65
C SER A 27 12.31 -8.05 34.70
N ASN A 28 13.07 -9.08 35.03
CA ASN A 28 13.20 -10.29 34.23
C ASN A 28 11.91 -11.15 34.29
N GLU A 29 11.26 -11.23 35.45
CA GLU A 29 9.95 -11.87 35.58
C GLU A 29 8.87 -11.13 34.79
N LEU A 30 8.85 -9.80 34.85
CA LEU A 30 7.93 -8.98 34.08
C LEU A 30 8.19 -9.11 32.57
N ALA A 31 9.45 -9.12 32.14
CA ALA A 31 9.82 -9.35 30.74
C ALA A 31 9.36 -10.74 30.26
N ASN A 32 9.58 -11.78 31.07
CA ASN A 32 9.09 -13.12 30.79
C ASN A 32 7.55 -13.19 30.74
N LEU A 33 6.85 -12.45 31.61
CA LEU A 33 5.39 -12.38 31.60
C LEU A 33 4.86 -11.60 30.41
N VAL A 34 5.54 -10.54 29.95
CA VAL A 34 5.19 -9.78 28.75
C VAL A 34 5.46 -10.60 27.48
N GLU A 35 6.54 -11.39 27.45
CA GLU A 35 6.85 -12.28 26.32
C GLU A 35 5.91 -13.49 26.26
N LYS A 36 5.49 -14.00 27.42
CA LYS A 36 4.50 -15.09 27.55
C LYS A 36 3.06 -14.61 27.58
N ALA A 37 2.82 -13.30 27.69
CA ALA A 37 1.47 -12.75 27.62
C ALA A 37 0.95 -13.10 26.22
N PRO A 38 -0.21 -13.78 26.12
CA PRO A 38 -0.83 -13.96 24.83
C PRO A 38 -0.99 -12.56 24.24
N LYS A 39 -0.38 -12.31 23.08
CA LYS A 39 -0.73 -11.15 22.27
C LYS A 39 -2.25 -11.19 22.21
N ILE A 40 -2.91 -10.15 22.71
CA ILE A 40 -4.34 -9.97 22.50
C ILE A 40 -4.48 -9.64 21.02
N THR A 41 -4.25 -10.63 20.17
CA THR A 41 -4.79 -10.66 18.83
C THR A 41 -6.29 -10.71 19.08
N PRO A 42 -7.04 -9.67 18.71
CA PRO A 42 -8.48 -9.75 18.84
C PRO A 42 -8.91 -11.03 18.10
N GLU A 43 -9.69 -11.90 18.77
CA GLU A 43 -10.15 -13.19 18.22
C GLU A 43 -10.85 -13.04 16.85
N LYS A 44 -11.23 -11.80 16.50
CA LYS A 44 -11.69 -11.38 15.19
C LYS A 44 -10.90 -10.15 14.74
N PRO A 45 -10.44 -10.09 13.48
CA PRO A 45 -9.89 -8.86 12.92
C PRO A 45 -10.90 -7.71 13.14
N PRO A 46 -10.43 -6.48 13.43
CA PRO A 46 -11.30 -5.36 13.74
C PRO A 46 -12.39 -5.20 12.67
N ALA A 47 -13.61 -4.88 13.09
CA ALA A 47 -14.75 -4.71 12.19
C ALA A 47 -14.50 -3.59 11.16
N GLY A 48 -14.04 -3.98 9.98
CA GLY A 48 -13.52 -3.07 8.96
C GLY A 48 -12.28 -3.59 8.24
N ASP A 49 -11.61 -4.60 8.78
CA ASP A 49 -10.60 -5.34 8.06
C ASP A 49 -11.19 -5.94 6.77
N ILE A 50 -10.50 -5.83 5.63
CA ILE A 50 -11.02 -6.36 4.37
C ILE A 50 -11.15 -7.88 4.51
N GLY A 51 -10.31 -8.54 5.33
CA GLY A 51 -10.43 -9.95 5.66
C GLY A 51 -11.73 -10.37 6.38
N ASN A 52 -12.42 -9.49 7.10
CA ASN A 52 -13.53 -9.84 8.01
C ASN A 52 -14.90 -9.26 7.59
N ARG A 53 -15.19 -9.23 6.29
CA ARG A 53 -16.47 -8.72 5.75
C ARG A 53 -17.58 -9.77 5.79
N TYR A 54 -18.31 -9.89 6.90
CA TYR A 54 -19.51 -10.74 7.00
C TYR A 54 -20.82 -9.94 6.83
N PRO A 55 -21.96 -10.60 6.53
CA PRO A 55 -23.28 -9.96 6.58
C PRO A 55 -23.56 -9.40 7.98
N GLY A 56 -23.48 -8.08 8.14
CA GLY A 56 -23.52 -7.41 9.45
C GLY A 56 -22.33 -6.47 9.71
N ALA A 57 -21.21 -6.66 9.00
CA ALA A 57 -20.00 -5.84 9.10
C ALA A 57 -20.18 -4.36 8.72
N LEU A 58 -21.37 -3.96 8.25
CA LEU A 58 -21.74 -2.56 8.10
C LEU A 58 -22.08 -1.95 9.46
N LYS A 59 -22.71 -2.68 10.39
CA LYS A 59 -23.08 -2.20 11.74
C LYS A 59 -21.85 -1.87 12.59
N ASP A 60 -20.84 -2.72 12.53
CA ASP A 60 -19.66 -2.64 13.38
C ASP A 60 -18.50 -1.85 12.74
N HIS A 61 -18.72 -1.25 11.56
CA HIS A 61 -17.65 -0.58 10.82
C HIS A 61 -17.14 0.68 11.52
N VAL A 62 -15.85 0.68 11.83
CA VAL A 62 -15.12 1.88 12.25
C VAL A 62 -14.49 2.54 11.02
N ARG A 63 -14.89 3.78 10.74
CA ARG A 63 -14.29 4.59 9.67
C ARG A 63 -12.82 4.82 9.96
N GLN A 64 -12.01 4.73 8.91
CA GLN A 64 -10.58 5.04 8.99
C GLN A 64 -10.38 6.56 9.12
N ASN A 65 -9.26 6.98 9.75
CA ASN A 65 -8.91 8.40 9.83
C ASN A 65 -8.79 8.99 8.41
N PRO A 66 -9.61 9.99 8.03
CA PRO A 66 -9.61 10.56 6.69
C PRO A 66 -8.28 11.25 6.31
N GLU A 67 -7.45 11.62 7.28
CA GLU A 67 -6.14 12.22 7.04
C GLU A 67 -5.19 11.28 6.31
N ILE A 68 -5.33 9.96 6.51
CA ILE A 68 -4.49 8.95 5.84
C ILE A 68 -4.64 9.06 4.33
N SER A 69 -5.89 9.06 3.85
CA SER A 69 -6.17 9.16 2.42
C SER A 69 -5.68 10.50 1.87
N LYS A 70 -5.90 11.61 2.60
CA LYS A 70 -5.41 12.93 2.19
C LYS A 70 -3.89 12.97 2.03
N ILE A 71 -3.13 12.42 2.99
CA ILE A 71 -1.67 12.44 2.94
C ILE A 71 -1.16 11.55 1.81
N LEU A 72 -1.71 10.33 1.67
CA LEU A 72 -1.31 9.43 0.58
C LEU A 72 -1.70 9.97 -0.80
N ASP A 73 -2.85 10.62 -0.93
CA ASP A 73 -3.28 11.27 -2.18
C ASP A 73 -2.40 12.48 -2.54
N ALA A 74 -1.90 13.19 -1.53
CA ALA A 74 -0.99 14.33 -1.68
C ALA A 74 0.41 13.91 -2.16
N LEU A 75 0.83 12.66 -1.94
CA LEU A 75 2.07 12.14 -2.51
C LEU A 75 2.04 12.21 -4.05
N GLY A 76 0.85 12.06 -4.64
CA GLY A 76 0.65 12.13 -6.08
C GLY A 76 1.38 11.01 -6.83
N PRO A 77 1.43 11.11 -8.17
CA PRO A 77 2.09 10.12 -9.01
C PRO A 77 3.62 10.06 -8.78
N SER A 78 4.19 8.89 -9.06
CA SER A 78 5.61 8.55 -8.89
C SER A 78 6.61 9.60 -9.41
N TYR A 79 6.30 10.29 -10.53
CA TYR A 79 7.16 11.32 -11.12
C TYR A 79 7.30 12.58 -10.26
N ARG A 80 6.38 12.80 -9.30
CA ARG A 80 6.47 13.88 -8.30
C ARG A 80 7.36 13.50 -7.13
N TRP A 81 7.61 12.21 -6.91
CA TRP A 81 8.47 11.74 -5.85
C TRP A 81 9.92 12.06 -6.23
N GLN A 82 10.54 12.93 -5.45
CA GLN A 82 11.93 13.32 -5.66
C GLN A 82 12.85 12.16 -5.32
N ARG A 83 13.76 11.82 -6.24
CA ARG A 83 14.86 10.88 -5.95
C ARG A 83 15.73 11.46 -4.85
N THR A 84 16.07 10.63 -3.88
CA THR A 84 17.12 10.93 -2.92
C THR A 84 18.42 11.19 -3.68
N VAL A 85 19.10 12.29 -3.38
CA VAL A 85 20.38 12.61 -4.01
C VAL A 85 21.37 11.53 -3.59
N ALA A 86 21.98 10.85 -4.57
CA ALA A 86 22.98 9.83 -4.29
C ALA A 86 24.13 10.43 -3.49
N THR A 87 24.54 9.76 -2.42
CA THR A 87 25.76 10.11 -1.70
C THR A 87 26.95 9.88 -2.63
N LYS A 88 27.90 10.81 -2.62
CA LYS A 88 29.17 10.63 -3.32
C LYS A 88 30.00 9.61 -2.56
N ALA A 89 30.84 8.85 -3.27
CA ALA A 89 31.76 7.87 -2.67
C ALA A 89 32.60 8.43 -1.51
N ASP A 90 32.88 9.74 -1.52
CA ASP A 90 33.60 10.41 -0.43
C ASP A 90 32.80 10.42 0.88
N VAL A 91 31.48 10.60 0.83
CA VAL A 91 30.59 10.52 1.99
C VAL A 91 30.48 9.07 2.48
N ASP A 92 30.36 8.11 1.57
CA ASP A 92 30.32 6.69 1.92
C ASP A 92 31.64 6.22 2.55
N ARG A 93 32.78 6.74 2.10
CA ARG A 93 34.09 6.53 2.73
C ARG A 93 34.12 7.09 4.15
N LEU A 94 33.65 8.33 4.35
CA LEU A 94 33.54 8.89 5.70
C LEU A 94 32.66 8.03 6.60
N TRP A 95 31.57 7.44 6.07
CA TRP A 95 30.67 6.62 6.88
C TRP A 95 31.35 5.32 7.32
N THR A 96 32.14 4.75 6.41
CA THR A 96 32.91 3.53 6.64
C THR A 96 34.03 3.75 7.66
N ILE A 97 34.78 4.85 7.52
CA ILE A 97 35.93 5.16 8.40
C ILE A 97 35.48 5.34 9.85
N TYR A 98 34.31 5.94 10.08
CA TYR A 98 33.84 6.29 11.43
C TYR A 98 32.79 5.33 11.99
N GLU A 99 32.62 4.16 11.36
CA GLU A 99 31.61 3.16 11.75
C GLU A 99 30.18 3.73 11.85
N LEU A 100 29.93 4.81 11.12
CA LEU A 100 28.61 5.45 11.02
C LEU A 100 27.77 4.79 9.94
N SER A 101 28.34 3.83 9.21
CA SER A 101 27.68 3.00 8.21
C SER A 101 26.34 2.49 8.74
N PRO A 102 25.23 2.97 8.17
CA PRO A 102 23.92 2.46 8.50
C PRO A 102 23.85 0.99 8.11
N SER A 103 22.93 0.24 8.74
CA SER A 103 22.84 -1.20 8.54
C SER A 103 22.68 -1.48 7.04
N ASN A 104 23.61 -2.23 6.46
CA ASN A 104 23.56 -2.66 5.05
C ASN A 104 22.54 -3.78 4.84
N GLY A 105 21.50 -3.83 5.68
CA GLY A 105 20.36 -4.71 5.48
C GLY A 105 19.89 -4.55 4.04
N THR A 106 20.02 -5.63 3.28
CA THR A 106 19.52 -5.68 1.92
C THR A 106 18.05 -5.29 1.98
N ARG A 107 17.65 -4.24 1.25
CA ARG A 107 16.26 -3.74 1.13
C ARG A 107 15.32 -4.74 0.43
N ARG A 108 15.66 -6.03 0.47
CA ARG A 108 14.94 -7.13 -0.15
C ARG A 108 13.75 -7.49 0.72
N VAL A 109 12.65 -7.78 0.05
CA VAL A 109 11.44 -8.30 0.70
C VAL A 109 11.77 -9.64 1.35
N ASP A 110 11.40 -9.79 2.62
CA ASP A 110 11.47 -11.05 3.33
C ASP A 110 10.25 -11.90 2.96
N HIS A 111 10.39 -12.63 1.85
CA HIS A 111 9.32 -13.48 1.34
C HIS A 111 8.99 -14.64 2.28
N ASP A 112 9.94 -15.10 3.10
CA ASP A 112 9.72 -16.21 4.04
C ASP A 112 8.84 -15.76 5.21
N ALA A 113 9.11 -14.57 5.76
CA ALA A 113 8.21 -13.95 6.74
C ALA A 113 6.81 -13.72 6.16
N LEU A 114 6.72 -13.21 4.93
CA LEU A 114 5.43 -12.98 4.26
C LEU A 114 4.65 -14.27 4.05
N ILE A 115 5.28 -15.35 3.58
CA ILE A 115 4.61 -16.65 3.38
C ILE A 115 4.12 -17.23 4.72
N LYS A 116 4.90 -17.10 5.80
CA LYS A 116 4.47 -17.53 7.14
C LYS A 116 3.23 -16.77 7.61
N GLU A 117 3.14 -15.47 7.31
CA GLU A 117 1.94 -14.69 7.61
C GLU A 117 0.75 -15.12 6.76
N LEU A 118 0.95 -15.40 5.48
CA LEU A 118 -0.10 -15.91 4.60
C LEU A 118 -0.70 -17.21 5.13
N MET A 119 0.12 -18.14 5.63
CA MET A 119 -0.36 -19.38 6.25
C MET A 119 -1.28 -19.14 7.44
N SER A 120 -1.02 -18.10 8.24
CA SER A 120 -1.90 -17.75 9.37
C SER A 120 -3.26 -17.24 8.89
N GLU A 121 -3.29 -16.47 7.78
CA GLU A 121 -4.51 -15.93 7.20
C GLU A 121 -5.38 -17.03 6.55
N GLU A 122 -4.77 -18.04 5.95
CA GLU A 122 -5.48 -19.16 5.29
C GLU A 122 -6.42 -19.92 6.21
N THR A 123 -6.13 -19.95 7.52
CA THR A 123 -6.98 -20.61 8.52
C THR A 123 -8.30 -19.88 8.75
N MET A 124 -8.43 -18.64 8.28
CA MET A 124 -9.66 -17.86 8.38
C MET A 124 -10.61 -18.21 7.22
N ALA A 125 -11.74 -18.85 7.52
CA ALA A 125 -12.73 -19.18 6.50
C ALA A 125 -13.47 -17.92 5.99
N ILE A 126 -13.21 -17.51 4.74
CA ILE A 126 -13.89 -16.37 4.11
C ILE A 126 -15.02 -16.82 3.18
N GLU A 127 -16.24 -16.91 3.70
CA GLU A 127 -17.38 -17.52 2.99
C GLU A 127 -17.96 -16.68 1.83
N HIS A 128 -17.84 -15.35 1.87
CA HIS A 128 -18.49 -14.46 0.89
C HIS A 128 -17.74 -14.37 -0.45
N ARG A 129 -16.62 -15.09 -0.60
CA ARG A 129 -15.71 -14.98 -1.76
C ARG A 129 -15.68 -16.24 -2.64
N LYS A 130 -16.42 -17.27 -2.26
CA LYS A 130 -16.56 -18.49 -3.06
C LYS A 130 -17.60 -18.29 -4.17
N PRO A 131 -17.42 -18.89 -5.36
CA PRO A 131 -18.49 -18.96 -6.35
C PRO A 131 -19.74 -19.60 -5.74
N ARG A 132 -20.88 -18.90 -5.79
CA ARG A 132 -22.17 -19.38 -5.26
C ARG A 132 -23.12 -19.89 -6.34
N THR A 133 -22.78 -19.64 -7.60
CA THR A 133 -23.64 -19.96 -8.74
C THR A 133 -22.82 -20.66 -9.81
N ILE A 134 -23.46 -21.56 -10.56
CA ILE A 134 -22.88 -22.25 -11.72
C ILE A 134 -22.21 -21.26 -12.68
N ARG A 135 -22.82 -20.09 -12.89
CA ARG A 135 -22.26 -19.04 -13.76
C ARG A 135 -20.96 -18.47 -13.19
N GLN A 136 -20.88 -18.26 -11.89
CA GLN A 136 -19.65 -17.79 -11.23
C GLN A 136 -18.56 -18.87 -11.25
N ALA A 137 -18.91 -20.14 -11.04
CA ALA A 137 -17.95 -21.24 -11.15
C ALA A 137 -17.42 -21.38 -12.57
N LYS A 138 -18.30 -21.40 -13.59
CA LYS A 138 -17.87 -21.40 -15.00
C LYS A 138 -16.97 -20.21 -15.34
N ALA A 139 -17.31 -19.01 -14.86
CA ALA A 139 -16.47 -17.83 -15.06
C ALA A 139 -15.09 -17.97 -14.39
N ALA A 140 -15.04 -18.51 -13.18
CA ALA A 140 -13.79 -18.78 -12.50
C ALA A 140 -12.98 -19.89 -13.22
N MET A 141 -13.61 -20.92 -13.80
CA MET A 141 -12.90 -21.94 -14.61
C MET A 141 -12.22 -21.30 -15.82
N VAL A 142 -12.95 -20.41 -16.51
CA VAL A 142 -12.41 -19.66 -17.65
C VAL A 142 -11.25 -18.76 -17.21
N ALA A 143 -11.37 -18.09 -16.06
CA ALA A 143 -10.31 -17.26 -15.50
C ALA A 143 -9.05 -18.09 -15.16
N THR A 144 -9.21 -19.28 -14.55
CA THR A 144 -8.10 -20.19 -14.27
C THR A 144 -7.40 -20.64 -15.54
N LYS A 145 -8.16 -21.04 -16.58
CA LYS A 145 -7.59 -21.39 -17.89
C LYS A 145 -6.82 -20.22 -18.49
N ALA A 146 -7.39 -19.02 -18.46
CA ALA A 146 -6.73 -17.82 -18.99
C ALA A 146 -5.45 -17.50 -18.23
N LEU A 147 -5.42 -17.66 -16.90
CA LEU A 147 -4.21 -17.49 -16.10
C LEU A 147 -3.12 -18.49 -16.49
N VAL A 148 -3.48 -19.77 -16.65
CA VAL A 148 -2.54 -20.82 -17.06
C VAL A 148 -1.93 -20.52 -18.44
N TYR A 149 -2.73 -20.10 -19.43
CA TYR A 149 -2.19 -19.70 -20.72
C TYR A 149 -1.26 -18.49 -20.62
N LYS A 150 -1.59 -17.49 -19.78
CA LYS A 150 -0.66 -16.37 -19.52
C LYS A 150 0.64 -16.81 -18.87
N PHE A 151 0.61 -17.83 -17.99
CA PHE A 151 1.83 -18.39 -17.41
C PHE A 151 2.68 -19.10 -18.47
N LEU A 152 2.06 -19.82 -19.40
CA LEU A 152 2.77 -20.43 -20.53
C LEU A 152 3.38 -19.36 -21.44
N ASP A 153 2.64 -18.32 -21.79
CA ASP A 153 3.12 -17.22 -22.64
C ASP A 153 4.27 -16.43 -21.95
N ALA A 154 4.14 -16.19 -20.64
CA ALA A 154 5.19 -15.57 -19.84
C ALA A 154 6.43 -16.47 -19.73
N GLY A 155 6.23 -17.78 -19.57
CA GLY A 155 7.29 -18.79 -19.55
C GLY A 155 8.02 -18.92 -20.88
N GLU A 156 7.29 -18.87 -22.00
CA GLU A 156 7.87 -18.84 -23.36
C GLU A 156 8.75 -17.62 -23.56
N SER A 157 8.34 -16.48 -23.01
CA SER A 157 9.13 -15.26 -23.03
C SER A 157 10.39 -15.32 -22.14
N MET A 158 10.48 -16.30 -21.23
CA MET A 158 11.61 -16.49 -20.30
C MET A 158 12.60 -17.57 -20.77
N ILE A 159 12.12 -18.73 -21.22
CA ILE A 159 12.95 -19.90 -21.59
C ILE A 159 12.96 -20.16 -23.11
N GLY A 160 12.11 -19.45 -23.86
CA GLY A 160 11.91 -19.67 -25.29
C GLY A 160 10.84 -20.73 -25.60
N SER A 161 10.31 -20.68 -26.83
CA SER A 161 9.24 -21.56 -27.29
C SER A 161 9.63 -23.05 -27.31
N ALA A 162 10.88 -23.35 -27.65
CA ALA A 162 11.40 -24.72 -27.67
C ALA A 162 11.41 -25.35 -26.26
N GLY A 163 11.78 -24.57 -25.24
CA GLY A 163 11.80 -25.01 -23.85
C GLY A 163 10.39 -25.23 -23.28
N MET A 164 9.41 -24.42 -23.68
CA MET A 164 8.04 -24.52 -23.14
C MET A 164 7.10 -25.45 -23.92
N ARG A 165 7.52 -25.96 -25.08
CA ARG A 165 6.67 -26.79 -25.95
C ARG A 165 6.05 -28.00 -25.22
N THR A 166 6.85 -28.75 -24.46
CA THR A 166 6.35 -29.95 -23.76
C THR A 166 5.33 -29.58 -22.67
N ALA A 167 5.58 -28.52 -21.91
CA ALA A 167 4.67 -28.04 -20.88
C ALA A 167 3.33 -27.57 -21.51
N ARG A 168 3.40 -26.86 -22.65
CA ARG A 168 2.20 -26.43 -23.39
C ARG A 168 1.42 -27.63 -23.93
N GLU A 169 2.09 -28.63 -24.50
CA GLU A 169 1.43 -29.84 -25.01
C GLU A 169 0.70 -30.61 -23.90
N GLU A 170 1.31 -30.76 -22.73
CA GLU A 170 0.67 -31.42 -21.58
C GLU A 170 -0.53 -30.60 -21.04
N VAL A 171 -0.39 -29.28 -20.92
CA VAL A 171 -1.51 -28.40 -20.52
C VAL A 171 -2.67 -28.48 -21.53
N VAL A 172 -2.37 -28.56 -22.82
CA VAL A 172 -3.39 -28.74 -23.87
C VAL A 172 -4.07 -30.10 -23.74
N LYS A 173 -3.33 -31.18 -23.41
CA LYS A 173 -3.92 -32.50 -23.13
C LYS A 173 -4.86 -32.45 -21.93
N LEU A 174 -4.48 -31.79 -20.84
CA LEU A 174 -5.34 -31.61 -19.66
C LEU A 174 -6.59 -30.80 -19.98
N THR A 175 -6.45 -29.73 -20.77
CA THR A 175 -7.58 -28.89 -21.19
C THR A 175 -8.54 -29.67 -22.10
N LYS A 176 -8.03 -30.53 -22.98
CA LYS A 176 -8.84 -31.43 -23.83
C LYS A 176 -9.61 -32.47 -23.01
N ARG A 177 -9.05 -32.91 -21.88
CA ARG A 177 -9.73 -33.77 -20.88
C ARG A 177 -10.79 -33.03 -20.04
N LYS A 178 -11.12 -31.79 -20.40
CA LYS A 178 -12.12 -30.90 -19.77
C LYS A 178 -11.72 -30.34 -18.39
N PHE A 179 -10.46 -30.39 -17.99
CA PHE A 179 -10.00 -29.73 -16.76
C PHE A 179 -9.94 -28.19 -16.88
N PRO A 180 -10.08 -27.43 -15.78
CA PRO A 180 -10.56 -27.89 -14.47
C PRO A 180 -12.01 -28.37 -14.55
N MET A 181 -12.35 -29.43 -13.82
CA MET A 181 -13.73 -29.87 -13.62
C MET A 181 -14.10 -29.57 -12.18
N TRP A 182 -15.03 -28.65 -11.97
CA TRP A 182 -15.58 -28.36 -10.64
C TRP A 182 -16.97 -28.94 -10.59
N ASP A 183 -17.13 -30.02 -9.83
CA ASP A 183 -18.43 -30.63 -9.57
C ASP A 183 -19.05 -29.95 -8.35
N GLU A 184 -20.07 -29.11 -8.58
CA GLU A 184 -20.75 -28.37 -7.51
C GLU A 184 -21.63 -29.26 -6.63
N SER A 185 -21.87 -30.53 -7.01
CA SER A 185 -22.88 -31.37 -6.37
C SER A 185 -22.39 -32.17 -5.14
N GLN A 186 -21.09 -32.17 -4.79
CA GLN A 186 -20.55 -33.15 -3.84
C GLN A 186 -19.66 -32.65 -2.69
N LEU A 187 -19.22 -31.38 -2.66
CA LEU A 187 -18.25 -30.95 -1.63
C LEU A 187 -18.86 -29.98 -0.59
N SER A 188 -18.76 -30.36 0.69
CA SER A 188 -19.05 -29.47 1.82
C SER A 188 -18.11 -28.25 1.82
N SER A 189 -18.53 -27.13 2.44
CA SER A 189 -17.68 -25.91 2.54
C SER A 189 -16.32 -26.20 3.20
N GLU A 190 -16.29 -27.17 4.12
CA GLU A 190 -15.10 -27.66 4.81
C GLU A 190 -14.17 -28.44 3.88
N ALA A 191 -14.70 -29.36 3.08
CA ALA A 191 -13.91 -30.12 2.10
C ALA A 191 -13.31 -29.20 1.03
N LEU A 192 -14.05 -28.16 0.62
CA LEU A 192 -13.53 -27.12 -0.26
C LEU A 192 -12.39 -26.31 0.40
N ASN A 193 -12.50 -25.98 1.69
CA ASN A 193 -11.40 -25.29 2.38
C ASN A 193 -10.16 -26.18 2.47
N ALA A 194 -10.32 -27.47 2.77
CA ALA A 194 -9.23 -28.44 2.79
C ALA A 194 -8.51 -28.52 1.44
N CYS A 195 -9.25 -28.61 0.32
CA CYS A 195 -8.65 -28.61 -1.02
C CYS A 195 -7.89 -27.32 -1.35
N SER A 196 -8.36 -26.15 -0.90
CA SER A 196 -7.61 -24.90 -1.08
C SER A 196 -6.31 -24.90 -0.29
N LEU A 197 -6.32 -25.44 0.94
CA LEU A 197 -5.13 -25.53 1.79
C LEU A 197 -4.10 -26.49 1.17
N GLU A 198 -4.54 -27.67 0.73
CA GLU A 198 -3.71 -28.65 0.03
C GLU A 198 -3.07 -28.06 -1.24
N LEU A 199 -3.86 -27.31 -2.04
CA LEU A 199 -3.33 -26.62 -3.21
C LEU A 199 -2.24 -25.62 -2.83
N ASN A 200 -2.48 -24.80 -1.81
CA ASN A 200 -1.53 -23.76 -1.41
C ASN A 200 -0.26 -24.36 -0.77
N GLU A 201 -0.38 -25.48 -0.06
CA GLU A 201 0.76 -26.27 0.44
C GLU A 201 1.57 -26.86 -0.72
N ALA A 202 0.92 -27.46 -1.71
CA ALA A 202 1.58 -27.99 -2.91
C ALA A 202 2.31 -26.88 -3.69
N LEU A 203 1.71 -25.69 -3.82
CA LEU A 203 2.35 -24.54 -4.46
C LEU A 203 3.60 -24.09 -3.69
N ARG A 204 3.52 -24.00 -2.35
CA ARG A 204 4.68 -23.67 -1.50
C ARG A 204 5.82 -24.67 -1.69
N SER A 205 5.52 -25.97 -1.66
CA SER A 205 6.51 -27.03 -1.88
C SER A 205 7.17 -26.93 -3.27
N ILE A 206 6.41 -26.58 -4.31
CA ILE A 206 6.95 -26.34 -5.66
C ILE A 206 7.90 -25.14 -5.67
N PHE A 207 7.54 -24.04 -4.99
CA PHE A 207 8.40 -22.86 -4.95
C PHE A 207 9.68 -23.08 -4.14
N ASP A 208 9.62 -23.83 -3.05
CA ASP A 208 10.79 -24.15 -2.22
C ASP A 208 11.77 -25.10 -2.93
N THR A 209 11.27 -25.97 -3.82
CA THR A 209 12.09 -26.85 -4.67
C THR A 209 12.54 -26.19 -5.97
N SER A 210 12.07 -24.98 -6.26
CA SER A 210 12.38 -24.29 -7.51
C SER A 210 13.81 -23.76 -7.53
N THR A 211 14.50 -24.02 -8.61
CA THR A 211 15.86 -23.57 -8.91
C THR A 211 15.91 -22.94 -10.31
N PRO A 212 16.91 -22.09 -10.62
CA PRO A 212 17.07 -21.53 -11.96
C PRO A 212 17.21 -22.58 -13.07
N LEU A 213 17.56 -23.83 -12.73
CA LEU A 213 17.72 -24.93 -13.68
C LEU A 213 16.43 -25.69 -13.98
N ASN A 214 15.42 -25.62 -13.09
CA ASN A 214 14.16 -26.37 -13.23
C ASN A 214 12.94 -25.49 -13.52
N VAL A 215 13.15 -24.26 -14.02
CA VAL A 215 12.08 -23.26 -14.27
C VAL A 215 10.93 -23.85 -15.08
N GLN A 216 11.22 -24.61 -16.15
CA GLN A 216 10.20 -25.25 -16.98
C GLN A 216 9.33 -26.23 -16.17
N HIS A 217 9.97 -27.06 -15.33
CA HIS A 217 9.28 -28.00 -14.48
C HIS A 217 8.41 -27.25 -13.45
N THR A 218 8.95 -26.22 -12.79
CA THR A 218 8.20 -25.38 -11.86
C THR A 218 6.95 -24.77 -12.51
N ILE A 219 7.09 -24.16 -13.70
CA ILE A 219 5.95 -23.56 -14.42
C ILE A 219 4.90 -24.62 -14.76
N TYR A 220 5.34 -25.78 -15.26
CA TYR A 220 4.44 -26.88 -15.57
C TYR A 220 3.72 -27.39 -14.31
N SER A 221 4.43 -27.64 -13.21
CA SER A 221 3.85 -28.13 -11.95
C SER A 221 2.83 -27.15 -11.37
N VAL A 222 3.11 -25.84 -11.42
CA VAL A 222 2.14 -24.81 -11.05
C VAL A 222 0.91 -24.88 -11.96
N CYS A 223 1.08 -24.87 -13.29
CA CYS A 223 -0.03 -24.93 -14.23
C CYS A 223 -0.87 -26.21 -14.07
N HIS A 224 -0.21 -27.35 -13.86
CA HIS A 224 -0.85 -28.64 -13.62
C HIS A 224 -1.72 -28.58 -12.37
N ASN A 225 -1.17 -28.16 -11.23
CA ASN A 225 -1.91 -28.10 -9.97
C ASN A 225 -3.09 -27.12 -10.02
N LEU A 226 -2.95 -25.99 -10.72
CA LEU A 226 -4.04 -25.04 -10.93
C LEU A 226 -5.19 -25.63 -11.78
N LEU A 227 -4.89 -26.51 -12.74
CA LEU A 227 -5.90 -27.15 -13.59
C LEU A 227 -6.53 -28.39 -12.95
N VAL A 228 -5.74 -29.15 -12.19
CA VAL A 228 -6.20 -30.40 -11.55
C VAL A 228 -6.95 -30.12 -10.25
N SER A 229 -6.74 -28.95 -9.63
CA SER A 229 -7.45 -28.59 -8.41
C SER A 229 -8.98 -28.70 -8.56
N PRO A 230 -9.65 -29.41 -7.64
CA PRO A 230 -11.10 -29.60 -7.69
C PRO A 230 -11.90 -28.33 -7.34
N GLN A 231 -11.23 -27.22 -7.02
CA GLN A 231 -11.86 -25.97 -6.60
C GLN A 231 -11.38 -24.76 -7.41
N ALA A 232 -12.23 -23.73 -7.46
CA ALA A 232 -11.84 -22.40 -7.89
C ALA A 232 -10.71 -21.80 -7.05
N LEU A 233 -9.81 -21.08 -7.72
CA LEU A 233 -8.71 -20.38 -7.07
C LEU A 233 -9.23 -19.36 -6.07
N THR A 234 -8.73 -19.43 -4.84
CA THR A 234 -9.09 -18.50 -3.77
C THR A 234 -8.17 -17.29 -3.77
N ILE A 235 -8.54 -16.24 -3.04
CA ILE A 235 -7.67 -15.07 -2.87
C ILE A 235 -6.33 -15.44 -2.23
N HIS A 236 -6.33 -16.40 -1.30
CA HIS A 236 -5.09 -16.90 -0.68
C HIS A 236 -4.22 -17.63 -1.70
N THR A 237 -4.80 -18.37 -2.65
CA THR A 237 -4.03 -18.96 -3.76
C THR A 237 -3.35 -17.89 -4.60
N TYR A 238 -4.03 -16.78 -4.91
CA TYR A 238 -3.39 -15.65 -5.60
C TYR A 238 -2.25 -15.03 -4.78
N ASN A 239 -2.45 -14.85 -3.46
CA ASN A 239 -1.40 -14.31 -2.58
C ASN A 239 -0.15 -15.22 -2.58
N HIS A 240 -0.35 -16.55 -2.51
CA HIS A 240 0.74 -17.53 -2.58
C HIS A 240 1.43 -17.56 -3.94
N LEU A 241 0.68 -17.47 -5.03
CA LEU A 241 1.24 -17.38 -6.37
C LEU A 241 2.12 -16.13 -6.52
N ILE A 242 1.62 -14.96 -6.11
CA ILE A 242 2.37 -13.69 -6.22
C ILE A 242 3.65 -13.77 -5.36
N ALA A 243 3.51 -14.05 -4.06
CA ALA A 243 4.64 -14.07 -3.14
C ALA A 243 5.67 -15.16 -3.48
N GLY A 244 5.21 -16.36 -3.85
CA GLY A 244 6.06 -17.49 -4.19
C GLY A 244 6.79 -17.32 -5.52
N LEU A 245 6.11 -16.83 -6.56
CA LEU A 245 6.75 -16.55 -7.86
C LEU A 245 7.80 -15.43 -7.73
N ASP A 246 7.53 -14.39 -6.91
CA ASP A 246 8.53 -13.35 -6.64
C ASP A 246 9.71 -13.86 -5.82
N LYS A 247 9.49 -14.72 -4.82
CA LYS A 247 10.55 -15.37 -4.04
C LYS A 247 11.55 -16.10 -4.95
N VAL A 248 11.04 -16.81 -5.95
CA VAL A 248 11.83 -17.61 -6.91
C VAL A 248 12.42 -16.76 -8.05
N GLY A 249 12.05 -15.48 -8.16
CA GLY A 249 12.53 -14.59 -9.22
C GLY A 249 11.75 -14.68 -10.55
N MET A 250 10.61 -15.38 -10.57
CA MET A 250 9.73 -15.51 -11.74
C MET A 250 8.75 -14.34 -11.86
N HIS A 251 9.28 -13.12 -11.82
CA HIS A 251 8.48 -11.90 -11.69
C HIS A 251 7.44 -11.70 -12.79
N ARG A 252 7.73 -12.11 -14.03
CA ARG A 252 6.76 -12.00 -15.14
C ARG A 252 5.50 -12.84 -14.90
N LEU A 253 5.64 -14.03 -14.31
CA LEU A 253 4.50 -14.85 -13.94
C LEU A 253 3.76 -14.23 -12.75
N ALA A 254 4.46 -13.68 -11.78
CA ALA A 254 3.84 -12.94 -10.67
C ALA A 254 3.01 -11.74 -11.21
N SER A 255 3.53 -10.97 -12.17
CA SER A 255 2.79 -9.89 -12.83
C SER A 255 1.56 -10.40 -13.58
N ALA A 256 1.64 -11.56 -14.22
CA ALA A 256 0.49 -12.20 -14.84
C ALA A 256 -0.58 -12.61 -13.83
N ALA A 257 -0.18 -13.08 -12.64
CA ALA A 257 -1.08 -13.40 -11.53
C ALA A 257 -1.75 -12.14 -10.98
N VAL A 258 -1.01 -11.04 -10.77
CA VAL A 258 -1.55 -9.74 -10.35
C VAL A 258 -2.58 -9.22 -11.39
N LEU A 259 -2.25 -9.30 -12.68
CA LEU A 259 -3.18 -8.89 -13.74
C LEU A 259 -4.45 -9.75 -13.76
N ALA A 260 -4.30 -11.07 -13.61
CA ALA A 260 -5.45 -11.98 -13.57
C ALA A 260 -6.34 -11.72 -12.34
N PHE A 261 -5.75 -11.40 -11.18
CA PHE A 261 -6.50 -10.96 -10.01
C PHE A 261 -7.39 -9.74 -10.32
N PHE A 262 -6.85 -8.69 -10.97
CA PHE A 262 -7.64 -7.52 -11.35
C PHE A 262 -8.71 -7.80 -12.42
N GLN A 263 -8.51 -8.81 -13.27
CA GLN A 263 -9.52 -9.25 -14.23
C GLN A 263 -10.62 -10.09 -13.58
N GLY A 264 -10.33 -10.71 -12.44
CA GLY A 264 -11.26 -11.49 -11.65
C GLY A 264 -12.30 -10.68 -10.89
N LYS A 265 -13.12 -11.43 -10.12
CA LYS A 265 -14.16 -10.93 -9.21
C LYS A 265 -13.83 -11.17 -7.73
N LEU A 266 -12.60 -11.59 -7.43
CA LEU A 266 -12.15 -11.82 -6.06
C LEU A 266 -11.91 -10.48 -5.36
N GLU A 267 -12.34 -10.38 -4.11
CA GLU A 267 -12.05 -9.25 -3.24
C GLU A 267 -10.70 -9.48 -2.55
N PRO A 268 -9.80 -8.46 -2.50
CA PRO A 268 -8.49 -8.60 -1.88
C PRO A 268 -8.60 -8.84 -0.36
N THR A 269 -7.55 -9.38 0.24
CA THR A 269 -7.28 -9.25 1.68
C THR A 269 -6.19 -8.21 1.92
N GLN A 270 -5.90 -7.88 3.17
CA GLN A 270 -4.79 -7.00 3.54
C GLN A 270 -3.47 -7.58 3.05
N HIS A 271 -3.29 -8.89 3.22
CA HIS A 271 -2.10 -9.56 2.71
C HIS A 271 -2.06 -9.54 1.18
N THR A 272 -3.20 -9.52 0.47
CA THR A 272 -3.20 -9.27 -0.98
C THR A 272 -2.60 -7.91 -1.31
N LEU A 273 -2.96 -6.86 -0.57
CA LEU A 273 -2.41 -5.52 -0.77
C LEU A 273 -0.88 -5.53 -0.54
N VAL A 274 -0.44 -6.17 0.54
CA VAL A 274 0.99 -6.31 0.86
C VAL A 274 1.73 -7.11 -0.23
N CYS A 275 1.15 -8.21 -0.72
CA CYS A 275 1.74 -9.01 -1.80
C CYS A 275 1.92 -8.19 -3.08
N ILE A 276 0.91 -7.41 -3.49
CA ILE A 276 0.96 -6.60 -4.70
C ILE A 276 1.97 -5.43 -4.54
N LEU A 277 1.99 -4.76 -3.38
CA LEU A 277 2.97 -3.71 -3.09
C LEU A 277 4.40 -4.25 -3.13
N ASN A 278 4.63 -5.40 -2.48
CA ASN A 278 5.93 -6.07 -2.48
C ASN A 278 6.32 -6.58 -3.87
N HIS A 279 5.37 -7.02 -4.70
CA HIS A 279 5.63 -7.40 -6.09
C HIS A 279 6.21 -6.22 -6.88
N TYR A 280 5.53 -5.07 -6.86
CA TYR A 280 6.01 -3.87 -7.57
C TYR A 280 7.34 -3.34 -7.02
N ARG A 281 7.56 -3.46 -5.71
CA ARG A 281 8.86 -3.20 -5.08
C ARG A 281 9.95 -4.13 -5.61
N THR A 282 9.68 -5.43 -5.71
CA THR A 282 10.65 -6.43 -6.18
C THR A 282 11.05 -6.20 -7.63
N ILE A 283 10.10 -5.84 -8.50
CA ILE A 283 10.39 -5.53 -9.92
C ILE A 283 10.91 -4.10 -10.15
N GLN A 284 11.07 -3.31 -9.09
CA GLN A 284 11.51 -1.90 -9.13
C GLN A 284 10.59 -0.99 -9.97
N ASP A 285 9.29 -1.25 -9.96
CA ASP A 285 8.29 -0.50 -10.72
C ASP A 285 7.55 0.52 -9.84
N ALA A 286 8.12 1.72 -9.75
CA ALA A 286 7.57 2.80 -8.94
C ALA A 286 6.24 3.37 -9.48
N ASP A 287 5.99 3.26 -10.79
CA ASP A 287 4.81 3.82 -11.43
C ASP A 287 3.59 2.97 -11.11
N ASN A 288 3.67 1.65 -11.33
CA ASN A 288 2.60 0.74 -10.96
C ASN A 288 2.40 0.64 -9.45
N PHE A 289 3.46 0.83 -8.65
CA PHE A 289 3.35 0.94 -7.20
C PHE A 289 2.54 2.18 -6.78
N SER A 290 2.85 3.34 -7.34
CA SER A 290 2.11 4.59 -7.10
C SER A 290 0.65 4.49 -7.55
N ASP A 291 0.41 3.92 -8.73
CA ASP A 291 -0.94 3.73 -9.26
C ASP A 291 -1.75 2.77 -8.39
N PHE A 292 -1.11 1.74 -7.84
CA PHE A 292 -1.76 0.84 -6.92
C PHE A 292 -2.15 1.53 -5.60
N ILE A 293 -1.28 2.39 -5.04
CA ILE A 293 -1.65 3.22 -3.88
C ILE A 293 -2.83 4.14 -4.22
N ALA A 294 -2.83 4.77 -5.39
CA ALA A 294 -3.95 5.61 -5.84
C ALA A 294 -5.28 4.84 -5.97
N ARG A 295 -5.23 3.56 -6.34
CA ARG A 295 -6.41 2.68 -6.30
C ARG A 295 -6.85 2.38 -4.87
N MET A 296 -5.91 2.18 -3.95
CA MET A 296 -6.22 1.90 -2.53
C MET A 296 -6.87 3.09 -1.83
N THR A 297 -6.43 4.31 -2.12
CA THR A 297 -7.03 5.56 -1.59
C THR A 297 -8.30 5.97 -2.33
N GLY A 298 -8.64 5.30 -3.44
CA GLY A 298 -9.81 5.61 -4.26
C GLY A 298 -9.67 6.84 -5.15
N LYS A 299 -8.45 7.37 -5.29
CA LYS A 299 -8.12 8.43 -6.26
C LYS A 299 -8.24 7.92 -7.70
N ASP A 300 -7.89 6.66 -7.95
CA ASP A 300 -8.22 5.98 -9.20
C ASP A 300 -9.62 5.33 -9.08
N GLU A 301 -10.54 5.75 -9.96
CA GLU A 301 -11.92 5.28 -10.02
C GLU A 301 -12.08 3.78 -10.27
N ARG A 302 -11.02 3.10 -10.77
CA ARG A 302 -11.00 1.66 -10.93
C ARG A 302 -11.09 0.93 -9.59
N GLY A 303 -10.55 1.53 -8.53
CA GLY A 303 -10.48 0.98 -7.17
C GLY A 303 -9.72 -0.35 -7.06
N ILE A 304 -9.80 -0.97 -5.88
CA ILE A 304 -9.12 -2.25 -5.56
C ILE A 304 -10.08 -3.45 -5.44
N LYS A 305 -11.18 -3.47 -6.21
CA LYS A 305 -12.12 -4.61 -6.25
C LYS A 305 -12.82 -4.95 -4.91
N ILE A 306 -12.87 -4.00 -3.99
CA ILE A 306 -13.71 -4.10 -2.79
C ILE A 306 -15.18 -3.87 -3.14
N ARG A 307 -15.53 -2.62 -3.47
CA ARG A 307 -16.87 -2.27 -3.95
C ARG A 307 -16.80 -0.97 -4.74
N ARG A 308 -17.53 -0.94 -5.84
CA ARG A 308 -17.57 0.20 -6.77
C ARG A 308 -18.97 0.30 -7.37
N LYS A 309 -19.55 1.49 -7.32
CA LYS A 309 -20.91 1.78 -7.82
C LYS A 309 -20.94 3.11 -8.57
N LYS A 310 -21.80 3.22 -9.57
CA LYS A 310 -22.03 4.50 -10.27
C LYS A 310 -22.80 5.45 -9.34
N HIS A 311 -22.64 6.75 -9.54
CA HIS A 311 -23.39 7.77 -8.79
C HIS A 311 -24.90 7.57 -8.89
N GLU A 312 -25.40 7.34 -10.11
CA GLU A 312 -26.82 7.06 -10.40
C GLU A 312 -27.35 5.88 -9.57
N GLU A 313 -26.63 4.75 -9.58
CA GLU A 313 -27.02 3.56 -8.82
C GLU A 313 -27.10 3.87 -7.31
N VAL A 314 -26.15 4.65 -6.77
CA VAL A 314 -26.10 5.01 -5.34
C VAL A 314 -27.25 5.96 -4.96
N ALA A 315 -27.63 6.87 -5.85
CA ALA A 315 -28.74 7.80 -5.66
C ALA A 315 -30.11 7.09 -5.70
N GLU A 316 -30.28 6.12 -6.60
CA GLU A 316 -31.52 5.38 -6.77
C GLU A 316 -31.80 4.40 -5.62
N HIS A 317 -30.76 3.78 -5.06
CA HIS A 317 -30.91 2.67 -4.12
C HIS A 317 -30.53 3.07 -2.70
N PHE A 318 -31.53 3.19 -1.81
CA PHE A 318 -31.34 3.58 -0.41
C PHE A 318 -30.30 2.74 0.36
N TYR A 319 -30.21 1.43 0.09
CA TYR A 319 -29.22 0.56 0.74
C TYR A 319 -27.77 0.84 0.28
N LEU A 320 -27.58 1.35 -0.94
CA LEU A 320 -26.27 1.80 -1.44
C LEU A 320 -25.91 3.15 -0.82
N HIS A 321 -26.88 4.04 -0.67
CA HIS A 321 -26.68 5.30 0.04
C HIS A 321 -26.24 5.06 1.50
N GLY A 322 -26.91 4.15 2.21
CA GLY A 322 -26.51 3.74 3.57
C GLY A 322 -25.12 3.12 3.64
N TRP A 323 -24.69 2.40 2.60
CA TRP A 323 -23.31 1.90 2.49
C TRP A 323 -22.31 3.04 2.32
N ALA A 324 -22.53 3.95 1.36
CA ALA A 324 -21.64 5.07 1.08
C ALA A 324 -21.54 6.03 2.28
N LYS A 325 -22.65 6.24 3.00
CA LYS A 325 -22.67 7.05 4.23
C LYS A 325 -21.97 6.37 5.40
N LYS A 326 -21.83 5.04 5.44
CA LYS A 326 -21.22 4.38 6.60
C LYS A 326 -19.78 3.94 6.38
N LYS A 327 -19.45 3.41 5.20
CA LYS A 327 -18.10 2.96 4.85
C LYS A 327 -17.18 4.13 4.48
N ASP A 328 -15.88 3.88 4.48
CA ASP A 328 -14.91 4.80 3.90
C ASP A 328 -14.92 4.67 2.38
N VAL A 329 -15.45 5.70 1.71
CA VAL A 329 -15.62 5.75 0.27
C VAL A 329 -14.95 7.00 -0.30
N ALA A 330 -14.34 6.84 -1.47
CA ALA A 330 -13.93 7.93 -2.33
C ALA A 330 -15.02 8.18 -3.37
N ILE A 331 -15.33 9.46 -3.61
CA ILE A 331 -16.27 9.88 -4.64
C ILE A 331 -15.42 10.43 -5.78
N GLY A 332 -15.37 9.66 -6.87
CA GLY A 332 -14.77 10.08 -8.13
C GLY A 332 -15.76 10.83 -9.01
N SER A 333 -15.40 11.08 -10.27
CA SER A 333 -16.26 11.77 -11.23
C SER A 333 -17.50 10.94 -11.60
N ARG A 334 -17.35 9.62 -11.76
CA ARG A 334 -18.43 8.72 -12.22
C ARG A 334 -18.79 7.62 -11.23
N TYR A 335 -17.90 7.34 -10.29
CA TYR A 335 -18.01 6.18 -9.41
C TYR A 335 -17.78 6.56 -7.96
N VAL A 336 -18.53 5.90 -7.08
CA VAL A 336 -18.25 5.80 -5.64
C VAL A 336 -17.49 4.50 -5.42
N VAL A 337 -16.29 4.61 -4.86
CA VAL A 337 -15.34 3.50 -4.67
C VAL A 337 -15.07 3.32 -3.19
N GLU A 338 -15.17 2.09 -2.68
CA GLU A 338 -14.74 1.79 -1.32
C GLU A 338 -13.22 1.78 -1.22
N ARG A 339 -12.68 2.50 -0.23
CA ARG A 339 -11.24 2.56 0.03
C ARG A 339 -10.73 1.29 0.70
N ALA A 340 -9.44 1.03 0.51
CA ALA A 340 -8.72 0.02 1.28
C ALA A 340 -8.66 0.44 2.75
N ARG A 341 -8.75 -0.52 3.67
CA ARG A 341 -8.34 -0.27 5.06
C ARG A 341 -6.84 -0.45 5.18
N PHE A 342 -6.16 0.56 5.68
CA PHE A 342 -4.71 0.54 5.90
C PHE A 342 -4.41 0.10 7.33
N ASP A 343 -3.59 -0.93 7.48
CA ASP A 343 -3.07 -1.43 8.75
C ASP A 343 -1.55 -1.20 8.84
N GLU A 344 -0.95 -1.62 9.95
CA GLU A 344 0.51 -1.54 10.16
C GLU A 344 1.30 -2.19 9.02
N LYS A 345 0.84 -3.36 8.54
CA LYS A 345 1.56 -4.14 7.52
C LYS A 345 1.53 -3.47 6.16
N VAL A 346 0.37 -2.94 5.76
CA VAL A 346 0.22 -2.19 4.52
C VAL A 346 1.07 -0.92 4.56
N PHE A 347 1.08 -0.19 5.67
CA PHE A 347 1.94 0.99 5.81
C PHE A 347 3.43 0.64 5.78
N ALA A 348 3.85 -0.44 6.43
CA ALA A 348 5.22 -0.93 6.36
C ALA A 348 5.61 -1.21 4.91
N ALA A 349 4.78 -1.96 4.15
CA ALA A 349 5.03 -2.24 2.74
C ALA A 349 5.08 -0.96 1.87
N ILE A 350 4.26 0.05 2.16
CA ILE A 350 4.28 1.34 1.47
C ILE A 350 5.59 2.08 1.73
N ILE A 351 5.98 2.22 3.01
CA ILE A 351 7.20 2.94 3.42
C ILE A 351 8.44 2.23 2.86
N GLU A 352 8.54 0.92 3.07
CA GLU A 352 9.67 0.13 2.57
C GLU A 352 9.76 0.13 1.04
N GLY A 353 8.61 0.11 0.33
CA GLY A 353 8.57 0.27 -1.12
C GLY A 353 9.11 1.63 -1.58
N MET A 354 8.65 2.73 -0.95
CA MET A 354 9.17 4.07 -1.26
C MET A 354 10.67 4.20 -0.97
N LEU A 355 11.16 3.58 0.10
CA LEU A 355 12.60 3.53 0.40
C LEU A 355 13.37 2.70 -0.64
N ALA A 356 12.81 1.59 -1.12
CA ALA A 356 13.41 0.78 -2.17
C ALA A 356 13.56 1.54 -3.49
N PHE A 357 12.63 2.45 -3.82
CA PHE A 357 12.71 3.33 -4.98
C PHE A 357 13.56 4.59 -4.75
N ASP A 358 14.30 4.70 -3.64
CA ASP A 358 15.04 5.91 -3.25
C ASP A 358 14.16 7.17 -3.22
N ARG A 359 12.94 7.07 -2.67
CA ARG A 359 11.98 8.18 -2.51
C ARG A 359 11.78 8.53 -1.04
N LEU A 360 12.85 8.98 -0.40
CA LEU A 360 12.88 9.20 1.06
C LEU A 360 11.79 10.15 1.56
N ARG A 361 11.60 11.30 0.91
CA ARG A 361 10.58 12.29 1.35
C ARG A 361 9.16 11.73 1.29
N ALA A 362 8.86 10.92 0.29
CA ALA A 362 7.56 10.25 0.18
C ALA A 362 7.40 9.20 1.31
N ALA A 363 8.45 8.42 1.58
CA ALA A 363 8.48 7.45 2.66
C ALA A 363 8.26 8.12 4.04
N VAL A 364 8.91 9.27 4.29
CA VAL A 364 8.69 10.06 5.51
C VAL A 364 7.27 10.62 5.59
N GLY A 365 6.69 11.03 4.46
CA GLY A 365 5.28 11.45 4.40
C GLY A 365 4.32 10.31 4.75
N ALA A 366 4.56 9.10 4.24
CA ALA A 366 3.80 7.90 4.58
C ALA A 366 3.98 7.52 6.06
N PHE A 367 5.20 7.61 6.60
CA PHE A 367 5.51 7.40 8.01
C PHE A 367 4.76 8.39 8.91
N ALA A 368 4.74 9.68 8.56
CA ALA A 368 3.97 10.69 9.27
C ALA A 368 2.48 10.33 9.29
N ALA A 369 1.93 9.90 8.14
CA ALA A 369 0.53 9.49 8.04
C ALA A 369 0.19 8.30 8.96
N SER A 370 1.06 7.29 9.05
CA SER A 370 0.83 6.15 9.96
C SER A 370 0.82 6.55 11.43
N ILE A 371 1.69 7.48 11.87
CA ILE A 371 1.70 7.94 13.27
C ILE A 371 0.49 8.82 13.56
N THR A 372 0.10 9.70 12.63
CA THR A 372 -1.14 10.48 12.73
C THR A 372 -2.38 9.57 12.83
N ALA A 373 -2.33 8.41 12.16
CA ALA A 373 -3.36 7.37 12.18
C ALA A 373 -3.40 6.49 13.44
N ASP A 374 -2.54 6.73 14.42
CA ASP A 374 -2.39 5.87 15.61
C ASP A 374 -2.00 4.42 15.28
N LEU A 375 -1.23 4.23 14.20
CA LEU A 375 -0.69 2.93 13.81
C LEU A 375 0.73 2.77 14.32
N THR A 376 1.02 1.60 14.89
CA THR A 376 2.38 1.16 15.19
C THR A 376 3.09 0.76 13.91
N ILE A 377 4.41 0.93 13.89
CA ILE A 377 5.26 0.55 12.75
C ILE A 377 6.37 -0.34 13.28
N SER A 378 6.67 -1.39 12.52
CA SER A 378 7.71 -2.35 12.88
C SER A 378 9.07 -1.68 13.08
N MET A 379 9.84 -2.21 14.04
CA MET A 379 11.22 -1.78 14.31
C MET A 379 12.08 -1.78 13.04
N ARG A 380 11.90 -2.80 12.19
CA ARG A 380 12.61 -2.98 10.92
C ARG A 380 12.36 -1.78 10.00
N THR A 381 11.10 -1.48 9.70
CA THR A 381 10.73 -0.37 8.80
C THR A 381 11.28 0.96 9.31
N MET A 382 11.14 1.20 10.61
CA MET A 382 11.61 2.45 11.22
C MET A 382 13.14 2.55 11.23
N SER A 383 13.84 1.44 11.49
CA SER A 383 15.31 1.40 11.43
C SER A 383 15.80 1.66 10.01
N GLU A 384 15.17 1.06 9.00
CA GLU A 384 15.47 1.30 7.58
C GLU A 384 15.22 2.76 7.18
N LEU A 385 14.12 3.37 7.65
CA LEU A 385 13.80 4.79 7.41
C LEU A 385 14.84 5.71 8.04
N LEU A 386 15.20 5.50 9.30
CA LEU A 386 16.21 6.27 10.03
C LEU A 386 17.60 6.13 9.39
N ASP A 387 17.97 4.92 8.99
CA ASP A 387 19.20 4.65 8.27
C ASP A 387 19.22 5.36 6.91
N CYS A 388 18.11 5.36 6.16
CA CYS A 388 18.03 6.10 4.89
C CYS A 388 18.09 7.61 5.10
N CYS A 389 17.47 8.15 6.16
CA CYS A 389 17.59 9.55 6.52
C CYS A 389 19.05 9.93 6.82
N THR A 390 19.75 9.12 7.62
CA THR A 390 21.17 9.38 7.96
C THR A 390 22.10 9.24 6.76
N ARG A 391 21.88 8.27 5.85
CA ARG A 391 22.60 8.18 4.57
C ARG A 391 22.38 9.42 3.71
N SER A 392 21.12 9.80 3.51
CA SER A 392 20.76 10.85 2.55
C SER A 392 21.24 12.25 2.94
N LEU A 393 21.50 12.49 4.23
CA LEU A 393 21.76 13.82 4.79
C LEU A 393 20.68 14.86 4.42
N ASP A 394 19.45 14.41 4.12
CA ASP A 394 18.35 15.30 3.76
C ASP A 394 17.76 15.96 5.01
N ARG A 395 18.12 17.24 5.20
CA ARG A 395 17.65 18.06 6.31
C ARG A 395 16.13 18.13 6.42
N THR A 396 15.42 18.19 5.29
CA THR A 396 13.95 18.32 5.31
C THR A 396 13.27 17.03 5.76
N ALA A 397 13.77 15.89 5.29
CA ALA A 397 13.30 14.58 5.70
C ALA A 397 13.62 14.32 7.18
N ALA A 398 14.86 14.61 7.61
CA ALA A 398 15.29 14.46 9.00
C ALA A 398 14.45 15.32 9.96
N ALA A 399 14.20 16.59 9.64
CA ALA A 399 13.37 17.47 10.45
C ALA A 399 11.95 16.95 10.59
N LYS A 400 11.35 16.45 9.48
CA LYS A 400 9.99 15.92 9.51
C LYS A 400 9.88 14.63 10.32
N VAL A 401 10.88 13.75 10.23
CA VAL A 401 10.93 12.55 11.09
C VAL A 401 11.00 12.93 12.56
N LEU A 402 11.87 13.89 12.93
CA LEU A 402 11.98 14.37 14.32
C LEU A 402 10.66 14.96 14.83
N GLU A 403 10.00 15.79 14.03
CA GLU A 403 8.67 16.34 14.34
C GLU A 403 7.66 15.21 14.60
N VAL A 404 7.62 14.19 13.75
CA VAL A 404 6.71 13.04 13.93
C VAL A 404 7.04 12.25 15.20
N LEU A 405 8.32 12.01 15.49
CA LEU A 405 8.74 11.31 16.70
C LEU A 405 8.34 12.08 17.98
N GLU A 406 8.33 13.41 17.92
CA GLU A 406 7.89 14.28 19.03
C GLU A 406 6.38 14.23 19.27
N THR A 407 5.57 14.05 18.22
CA THR A 407 4.10 14.14 18.35
C THR A 407 3.49 13.03 19.21
N LYS A 408 3.90 11.76 19.01
CA LYS A 408 3.31 10.59 19.67
C LYS A 408 4.37 9.54 20.03
N PRO A 409 5.24 9.81 21.03
CA PRO A 409 6.33 8.91 21.42
C PRO A 409 5.84 7.53 21.92
N GLU A 410 4.62 7.45 22.45
CA GLU A 410 4.05 6.19 22.96
C GLU A 410 3.76 5.15 21.88
N LEU A 411 3.60 5.55 20.61
CA LEU A 411 3.42 4.61 19.49
C LEU A 411 4.75 4.01 19.02
N ILE A 412 5.86 4.68 19.33
CA ILE A 412 7.21 4.28 18.92
C ILE A 412 7.86 3.38 19.98
N ARG A 413 7.54 3.62 21.25
CA ARG A 413 8.08 2.85 22.38
C ARG A 413 7.92 1.32 22.24
N PRO A 414 6.76 0.78 21.81
CA PRO A 414 6.58 -0.67 21.66
C PRO A 414 7.50 -1.30 20.60
N ALA A 415 7.92 -0.52 19.59
CA ALA A 415 8.79 -1.02 18.52
C ALA A 415 10.23 -1.25 18.99
N PHE A 416 10.69 -0.62 20.08
CA PHE A 416 12.05 -0.79 20.61
C PHE A 416 12.01 -1.28 22.07
N PRO A 417 11.68 -2.56 22.32
CA PRO A 417 11.60 -3.09 23.68
C PRO A 417 12.98 -3.21 24.33
N GLY A 418 13.99 -3.63 23.57
CA GLY A 418 15.33 -3.94 24.08
C GLY A 418 16.19 -2.72 24.43
N LYS A 419 17.14 -2.92 25.36
CA LYS A 419 18.11 -1.87 25.74
C LYS A 419 19.01 -1.47 24.57
N ASN A 420 19.44 -2.44 23.77
CA ASN A 420 20.25 -2.20 22.56
C ASN A 420 19.45 -1.47 21.48
N ASP A 421 18.16 -1.78 21.35
CA ASP A 421 17.25 -1.17 20.39
C ASP A 421 16.99 0.31 20.72
N LYS A 422 16.81 0.61 22.01
CA LYS A 422 16.71 1.99 22.51
C LYS A 422 18.00 2.78 22.31
N LEU A 423 19.16 2.14 22.50
CA LEU A 423 20.46 2.74 22.24
C LEU A 423 20.68 3.03 20.76
N TYR A 424 20.26 2.11 19.89
CA TYR A 424 20.23 2.32 18.45
C TYR A 424 19.35 3.52 18.07
N LEU A 425 18.11 3.57 18.57
CA LEU A 425 17.20 4.69 18.32
C LEU A 425 17.78 6.02 18.81
N ALA A 426 18.33 6.07 20.02
CA ALA A 426 18.94 7.27 20.59
C ALA A 426 20.10 7.80 19.72
N ARG A 427 20.99 6.90 19.26
CA ARG A 427 22.08 7.24 18.32
C ARG A 427 21.54 7.79 17.01
N ARG A 428 20.48 7.19 16.45
CA ARG A 428 19.88 7.66 15.20
C ARG A 428 19.18 9.00 15.33
N ILE A 429 18.43 9.23 16.42
CA ILE A 429 17.84 10.54 16.72
C ILE A 429 18.94 11.60 16.85
N ARG A 430 20.07 11.29 17.51
CA ARG A 430 21.20 12.19 17.59
C ARG A 430 21.75 12.56 16.21
N ASN A 431 21.99 11.58 15.35
CA ASN A 431 22.44 11.82 13.98
C ASN A 431 21.47 12.71 13.20
N LEU A 432 20.14 12.53 13.37
CA LEU A 432 19.15 13.39 12.72
C LEU A 432 19.17 14.83 13.26
N LEU A 433 19.37 15.01 14.57
CA LEU A 433 19.54 16.34 15.17
C LEU A 433 20.78 17.05 14.63
N ASP A 434 21.89 16.33 14.49
CA ASP A 434 23.14 16.85 13.93
C ASP A 434 22.96 17.25 12.45
N ILE A 435 22.25 16.44 11.64
CA ILE A 435 21.87 16.78 10.26
C ILE A 435 21.05 18.08 10.21
N CYS A 436 20.12 18.25 11.15
CA CYS A 436 19.29 19.45 11.26
C CYS A 436 20.04 20.69 11.80
N GLY A 437 21.23 20.51 12.37
CA GLY A 437 21.99 21.56 13.05
C GLY A 437 21.49 21.89 14.46
N LEU A 438 20.79 20.95 15.11
CA LEU A 438 20.20 21.09 16.44
C LEU A 438 21.08 20.41 17.52
N GLU A 439 22.36 20.73 17.53
CA GLU A 439 23.39 20.03 18.34
C GLU A 439 23.14 20.11 19.86
N HIS A 440 22.49 21.18 20.31
CA HIS A 440 22.16 21.43 21.72
C HIS A 440 20.95 20.63 22.21
N ARG A 441 20.17 20.05 21.29
CA ARG A 441 18.96 19.30 21.64
C ARG A 441 19.33 17.85 21.97
N LEU A 442 18.82 17.34 23.09
CA LEU A 442 19.05 15.95 23.51
C LEU A 442 18.03 14.99 22.87
N PRO A 443 18.41 13.73 22.56
CA PRO A 443 17.47 12.73 22.07
C PRO A 443 16.25 12.51 22.99
N THR A 444 16.42 12.71 24.29
CA THR A 444 15.35 12.63 25.31
C THR A 444 14.27 13.69 25.15
N SER A 445 14.57 14.83 24.50
CA SER A 445 13.57 15.85 24.19
C SER A 445 12.65 15.47 23.03
N VAL A 446 13.07 14.50 22.20
CA VAL A 446 12.31 13.97 21.05
C VAL A 446 11.57 12.71 21.49
N ALA A 447 12.25 11.83 22.23
CA ALA A 447 11.70 10.58 22.73
C ALA A 447 11.91 10.49 24.26
N PRO A 448 10.95 10.99 25.07
CA PRO A 448 11.06 11.05 26.53
C PRO A 448 11.19 9.68 27.23
N PHE A 449 10.78 8.60 26.56
CA PHE A 449 10.91 7.22 27.09
C PHE A 449 12.34 6.68 27.06
N LEU A 450 13.30 7.44 26.50
CA LEU A 450 14.73 7.09 26.47
C LEU A 450 15.50 7.53 27.74
N LYS A 451 14.84 7.69 28.90
CA LYS A 451 15.49 8.15 30.14
C LYS A 451 16.60 7.21 30.68
N GLU A 452 17.56 7.84 31.35
CA GLU A 452 18.97 7.52 31.68
C GLU A 452 19.30 6.28 32.55
N PRO A 453 20.57 5.76 32.59
CA PRO A 453 21.85 6.51 32.58
C PRO A 453 22.90 6.19 31.49
N ALA A 454 22.58 5.49 30.40
CA ALA A 454 23.60 5.04 29.43
C ALA A 454 23.85 5.96 28.21
N PHE A 455 23.17 7.12 28.10
CA PHE A 455 23.15 7.90 26.87
C PHE A 455 23.98 9.19 26.92
N SER A 456 25.06 9.20 27.69
CA SER A 456 26.21 10.10 27.48
C SER A 456 26.98 9.75 26.19
N ILE A 457 26.27 9.31 25.14
CA ILE A 457 26.79 9.24 23.77
C ILE A 457 26.78 10.67 23.24
N VAL A 458 27.68 11.47 23.80
CA VAL A 458 28.31 12.51 23.02
C VAL A 458 28.91 11.74 21.85
N SER A 459 28.30 11.84 20.66
CA SER A 459 29.03 11.55 19.41
C SER A 459 30.40 12.17 19.62
N SER A 460 31.48 11.40 19.51
CA SER A 460 32.82 11.94 19.79
C SER A 460 32.98 13.25 19.02
N GLU A 461 33.74 14.22 19.53
CA GLU A 461 33.96 15.48 18.79
C GLU A 461 34.42 15.20 17.35
N GLU A 462 35.11 14.07 17.12
CA GLU A 462 35.42 13.55 15.80
C GLU A 462 34.19 13.14 14.99
N GLN A 463 33.25 12.35 15.54
CA GLN A 463 32.00 12.00 14.85
C GLN A 463 31.16 13.22 14.51
N LYS A 464 31.07 14.23 15.39
CA LYS A 464 30.38 15.49 15.09
C LYS A 464 31.04 16.24 13.94
N ARG A 465 32.38 16.36 13.98
CA ARG A 465 33.16 16.97 12.89
C ARG A 465 32.93 16.24 11.56
N VAL A 466 32.86 14.92 11.58
CA VAL A 466 32.61 14.10 10.39
C VAL A 466 31.22 14.33 9.83
N PHE A 467 30.18 14.34 10.68
CA PHE A 467 28.83 14.71 10.26
C PHE A 467 28.79 16.12 9.66
N HIS A 468 29.48 17.07 10.27
CA HIS A 468 29.56 18.43 9.76
C HIS A 468 30.27 18.50 8.40
N LEU A 469 31.42 17.82 8.26
CA LEU A 469 32.18 17.75 7.01
C LEU A 469 31.38 17.10 5.89
N ALA A 470 30.70 16.00 6.18
CA ALA A 470 29.89 15.33 5.18
C ALA A 470 28.62 16.09 4.84
N ARG A 471 28.02 16.83 5.78
CA ARG A 471 26.94 17.78 5.49
C ARG A 471 27.42 18.89 4.54
N ILE A 472 28.61 19.46 4.79
CA ILE A 472 29.22 20.44 3.86
C ILE A 472 29.47 19.79 2.50
N ALA A 473 30.12 18.63 2.46
CA ALA A 473 30.43 17.94 1.20
C ALA A 473 29.15 17.61 0.40
N HIS A 474 28.09 17.16 1.08
CA HIS A 474 26.81 16.86 0.46
C HIS A 474 26.11 18.12 -0.06
N THR A 475 26.11 19.22 0.69
CA THR A 475 25.51 20.49 0.24
C THR A 475 26.28 21.10 -0.93
N VAL A 476 27.61 21.07 -0.92
CA VAL A 476 28.44 21.49 -2.06
C VAL A 476 28.15 20.64 -3.29
N TYR A 477 28.00 19.32 -3.12
CA TYR A 477 27.66 18.43 -4.23
C TYR A 477 26.26 18.71 -4.80
N GLN A 478 25.27 18.93 -3.93
CA GLN A 478 23.91 19.28 -4.37
C GLN A 478 23.89 20.60 -5.16
N THR A 479 24.64 21.61 -4.72
CA THR A 479 24.71 22.90 -5.42
C THR A 479 25.42 22.77 -6.76
N GLU A 480 26.51 22.01 -6.83
CA GLU A 480 27.21 21.72 -8.09
C GLU A 480 26.31 20.97 -9.09
N TRP A 481 25.57 19.97 -8.63
CA TRP A 481 24.62 19.24 -9.47
C TRP A 481 23.51 20.14 -10.01
N LEU A 482 22.94 21.02 -9.18
CA LEU A 482 21.94 22.00 -9.59
C LEU A 482 22.51 22.99 -10.62
N LEU A 483 23.73 23.49 -10.39
CA LEU A 483 24.42 24.41 -11.30
C LEU A 483 24.71 23.76 -12.65
N ASN A 484 25.17 22.51 -12.67
CA ASN A 484 25.43 21.77 -13.90
C ASN A 484 24.12 21.48 -14.66
N SER A 485 23.06 21.10 -13.95
CA SER A 485 21.73 20.92 -14.55
C SER A 485 21.20 22.22 -15.18
N ALA A 486 21.39 23.36 -14.49
CA ALA A 486 21.04 24.68 -15.02
C ALA A 486 21.88 25.06 -16.25
N ARG A 487 23.19 24.78 -16.23
CA ARG A 487 24.09 25.03 -17.37
C ARG A 487 23.72 24.19 -18.59
N ASP A 488 23.41 22.92 -18.40
CA ASP A 488 22.98 22.04 -19.49
C ASP A 488 21.65 22.50 -20.09
N TYR A 489 20.72 22.93 -19.24
CA TYR A 489 19.48 23.55 -19.70
C TYR A 489 19.75 24.81 -20.53
N LEU A 490 20.57 25.74 -20.03
CA LEU A 490 20.96 26.95 -20.76
C LEU A 490 21.66 26.63 -22.09
N ARG A 491 22.48 25.57 -22.16
CA ARG A 491 23.09 25.12 -23.42
C ARG A 491 22.06 24.58 -24.41
N ARG A 492 21.08 23.80 -23.95
CA ARG A 492 19.98 23.31 -24.81
C ARG A 492 19.15 24.46 -25.36
N VAL A 493 18.87 25.46 -24.53
CA VAL A 493 18.19 26.70 -24.95
C VAL A 493 19.04 27.46 -25.98
N LYS A 494 20.34 27.67 -25.73
CA LYS A 494 21.25 28.39 -26.64
C LYS A 494 21.46 27.70 -27.99
N THR A 495 21.50 26.37 -28.01
CA THR A 495 21.76 25.58 -29.24
C THR A 495 20.50 25.38 -30.10
N GLY A 496 19.34 25.91 -29.68
CA GLY A 496 18.07 25.69 -30.37
C GLY A 496 17.58 24.23 -30.35
N THR A 497 18.31 23.33 -29.67
CA THR A 497 17.94 21.91 -29.52
C THR A 497 16.90 21.69 -28.42
N ALA A 498 16.68 22.69 -27.56
CA ALA A 498 15.42 22.82 -26.84
C ALA A 498 14.35 23.20 -27.86
N GLY A 499 13.87 22.22 -28.64
CA GLY A 499 12.72 22.40 -29.52
C GLY A 499 11.65 23.14 -28.75
N THR A 500 11.12 24.22 -29.33
CA THR A 500 10.13 25.13 -28.74
C THR A 500 9.22 24.40 -27.78
N ILE A 501 9.60 24.41 -26.50
CA ILE A 501 8.77 23.85 -25.45
C ILE A 501 7.68 24.90 -25.34
N ARG A 502 6.51 24.65 -25.94
CA ARG A 502 5.27 25.26 -25.48
C ARG A 502 5.14 24.82 -24.02
N ILE A 503 5.69 25.61 -23.12
CA ILE A 503 5.50 25.43 -21.69
C ILE A 503 4.07 25.87 -21.45
N GLU A 504 3.15 24.92 -21.48
CA GLU A 504 1.79 25.16 -21.01
C GLU A 504 1.88 25.68 -19.57
N SER A 505 1.16 26.78 -19.31
CA SER A 505 1.02 27.33 -17.97
C SER A 505 0.52 26.24 -17.03
N GLY A 506 1.23 25.99 -15.93
CA GLY A 506 0.91 24.91 -14.99
C GLY A 506 1.58 23.55 -15.27
N SER A 507 2.37 23.41 -16.33
CA SER A 507 3.11 22.18 -16.61
C SER A 507 4.21 21.89 -15.58
N SER A 508 4.51 20.60 -15.39
CA SER A 508 5.58 20.14 -14.48
C SER A 508 6.96 20.71 -14.82
N GLN A 509 7.19 21.09 -16.08
CA GLN A 509 8.42 21.77 -16.53
C GLN A 509 8.47 23.23 -16.07
N MET A 510 7.36 23.96 -16.13
CA MET A 510 7.25 25.33 -15.61
C MET A 510 7.54 25.37 -14.10
N TYR A 511 6.98 24.41 -13.36
CA TYR A 511 7.15 24.33 -11.91
C TYR A 511 8.60 23.99 -11.50
N ARG A 512 9.29 23.15 -12.28
CA ARG A 512 10.72 22.84 -12.11
C ARG A 512 11.59 24.07 -12.39
N MET A 513 11.27 24.85 -13.43
CA MET A 513 11.97 26.10 -13.74
C MET A 513 11.75 27.17 -12.66
N TRP A 514 10.50 27.40 -12.24
CA TRP A 514 10.16 28.40 -11.22
C TRP A 514 10.82 28.10 -9.86
N ARG A 515 10.89 26.83 -9.46
CA ARG A 515 11.65 26.43 -8.25
C ARG A 515 13.16 26.61 -8.40
N ALA A 516 13.73 26.28 -9.57
CA ALA A 516 15.15 26.47 -9.81
C ALA A 516 15.56 27.95 -9.74
N THR A 517 14.69 28.86 -10.17
CA THR A 517 14.92 30.32 -10.09
C THR A 517 14.74 30.89 -8.68
N LYS A 518 13.87 30.33 -7.84
CA LYS A 518 13.68 30.81 -6.45
C LYS A 518 14.82 30.47 -5.49
N LEU A 519 15.65 29.47 -5.81
CA LEU A 519 16.77 29.04 -4.96
C LEU A 519 18.07 29.83 -5.19
N VAL A 520 18.10 30.75 -6.15
CA VAL A 520 19.31 31.51 -6.54
C VAL A 520 19.42 32.87 -5.83
N TRP A 521 18.38 33.33 -5.14
CA TRP A 521 18.40 34.62 -4.43
C TRP A 521 18.25 34.45 -2.92
N PRO A 522 19.17 34.95 -2.08
CA PRO A 522 18.88 35.10 -0.66
C PRO A 522 17.84 36.23 -0.53
N VAL A 523 16.64 35.90 -0.07
CA VAL A 523 15.65 36.91 0.31
C VAL A 523 16.15 37.52 1.64
N PRO A 524 16.38 38.84 1.72
CA PRO A 524 16.65 39.48 3.00
C PRO A 524 15.40 39.43 3.88
N GLU A 525 15.57 39.07 5.14
CA GLU A 525 14.53 39.20 6.16
C GLU A 525 14.19 40.69 6.35
N GLY A 526 12.93 41.08 6.06
CA GLY A 526 12.37 42.36 6.51
C GLY A 526 11.44 43.12 5.55
N LEU A 527 10.12 42.91 5.73
CA LEU A 527 8.98 43.87 5.57
C LEU A 527 8.59 44.43 4.17
N PRO A 528 7.37 44.99 3.97
CA PRO A 528 6.14 44.95 4.79
C PRO A 528 4.90 44.38 4.06
N GLU A 529 3.87 44.07 4.85
CA GLU A 529 2.50 43.80 4.44
C GLU A 529 1.88 44.96 3.63
N ASN A 530 0.96 44.60 2.73
CA ASN A 530 0.06 45.44 1.91
C ASN A 530 0.54 45.79 0.50
N GLN A 531 0.12 44.98 -0.48
CA GLN A 531 -0.64 45.50 -1.63
C GLN A 531 -1.55 44.42 -2.24
N PRO A 532 -2.77 44.77 -2.69
CA PRO A 532 -3.79 43.84 -3.16
C PRO A 532 -3.72 43.64 -4.68
N GLY A 533 -4.03 42.43 -5.14
CA GLY A 533 -4.38 42.17 -6.53
C GLY A 533 -3.41 41.27 -7.30
N MET A 534 -3.42 39.98 -7.00
CA MET A 534 -3.21 38.92 -8.00
C MET A 534 -4.01 37.70 -7.58
N SER A 535 -5.13 37.47 -8.25
CA SER A 535 -5.92 36.25 -8.13
C SER A 535 -5.16 35.09 -8.77
N PHE A 536 -4.75 34.12 -7.96
CA PHE A 536 -4.30 32.81 -8.41
C PHE A 536 -5.50 31.99 -8.90
N PRO A 537 -5.31 31.02 -9.83
CA PRO A 537 -6.36 30.07 -10.16
C PRO A 537 -6.68 29.28 -8.91
N GLN A 538 -7.97 29.29 -8.54
CA GLN A 538 -8.51 28.53 -7.42
C GLN A 538 -8.02 27.09 -7.49
N GLU A 539 -7.61 26.58 -6.33
CA GLU A 539 -7.66 25.16 -6.01
C GLU A 539 -8.91 24.56 -6.67
N GLU A 540 -8.79 23.42 -7.35
CA GLU A 540 -9.93 22.56 -7.62
C GLU A 540 -10.56 22.27 -6.25
N LYS A 541 -11.55 23.09 -5.89
CA LYS A 541 -12.48 22.81 -4.82
C LYS A 541 -13.02 21.43 -5.15
N VAL A 542 -12.73 20.48 -4.26
CA VAL A 542 -13.45 19.22 -4.20
C VAL A 542 -14.92 19.54 -4.42
N ASP A 543 -15.49 19.02 -5.51
CA ASP A 543 -16.85 19.31 -5.92
C ASP A 543 -17.83 18.68 -4.92
N TRP A 544 -18.06 19.38 -3.81
CA TRP A 544 -19.06 19.02 -2.80
C TRP A 544 -20.47 19.05 -3.39
N SER A 545 -20.69 19.65 -4.57
CA SER A 545 -21.99 19.58 -5.22
C SER A 545 -22.41 18.15 -5.57
N ALA A 546 -21.47 17.19 -5.65
CA ALA A 546 -21.84 15.78 -5.80
C ALA A 546 -22.47 15.22 -4.51
N TRP A 547 -21.97 15.63 -3.33
CA TRP A 547 -22.60 15.33 -2.04
C TRP A 547 -23.92 16.08 -1.88
N ASP A 548 -23.94 17.37 -2.20
CA ASP A 548 -25.16 18.18 -2.10
C ASP A 548 -26.24 17.65 -3.04
N ARG A 549 -25.89 17.25 -4.28
CA ARG A 549 -26.81 16.59 -5.22
C ARG A 549 -27.30 15.22 -4.72
N LEU A 550 -26.47 14.47 -3.99
CA LEU A 550 -26.86 13.19 -3.39
C LEU A 550 -27.73 13.39 -2.15
N GLU A 551 -27.49 14.42 -1.35
CA GLU A 551 -28.32 14.80 -0.19
C GLU A 551 -29.66 15.36 -0.65
N GLU A 552 -29.68 16.26 -1.64
CA GLU A 552 -30.88 16.86 -2.23
C GLU A 552 -31.78 15.80 -2.89
N ALA A 553 -31.20 14.81 -3.58
CA ALA A 553 -31.92 13.65 -4.13
C ALA A 553 -32.52 12.73 -3.04
N SER A 554 -31.81 12.55 -1.92
CA SER A 554 -32.31 11.77 -0.78
C SER A 554 -33.44 12.49 -0.04
N GLU A 555 -33.33 13.81 0.14
CA GLU A 555 -34.34 14.64 0.78
C GLU A 555 -35.62 14.72 -0.06
N THR A 556 -35.50 14.85 -1.38
CA THR A 556 -36.65 14.81 -2.30
C THR A 556 -37.34 13.44 -2.30
N GLN A 557 -36.62 12.32 -2.21
CA GLN A 557 -37.23 11.00 -2.06
C GLN A 557 -37.94 10.82 -0.70
N LEU A 558 -37.35 11.32 0.39
CA LEU A 558 -37.99 11.30 1.73
C LEU A 558 -39.24 12.18 1.76
N ALA A 559 -39.22 13.34 1.11
CA ALA A 559 -40.36 14.23 0.96
C ALA A 559 -41.48 13.61 0.11
N GLN A 560 -41.13 12.93 -0.99
CA GLN A 560 -42.12 12.19 -1.79
C GLN A 560 -42.75 11.05 -1.00
N LYS A 561 -41.96 10.32 -0.20
CA LYS A 561 -42.44 9.18 0.60
C LYS A 561 -43.25 9.59 1.83
N SER A 562 -43.03 10.79 2.37
CA SER A 562 -43.85 11.37 3.44
C SER A 562 -45.18 11.90 2.91
N MET A 563 -45.21 12.46 1.68
CA MET A 563 -46.45 12.85 1.00
C MET A 563 -47.30 11.64 0.56
N SER A 564 -46.69 10.50 0.24
CA SER A 564 -47.44 9.27 -0.08
C SER A 564 -48.05 8.57 1.15
N LYS A 565 -47.64 8.93 2.38
CA LYS A 565 -48.13 8.29 3.62
C LYS A 565 -49.28 9.04 4.30
N SER A 566 -49.64 10.25 3.86
CA SER A 566 -50.78 11.00 4.40
C SER A 566 -52.12 10.70 3.72
N ASN A 567 -52.15 9.80 2.73
CA ASN A 567 -53.38 9.44 2.00
C ASN A 567 -53.57 7.92 1.96
N THR A 568 -53.87 7.29 3.11
CA THR A 568 -54.63 6.02 3.15
C THR A 568 -55.03 5.70 4.59
N GLN A 569 -56.34 5.78 4.86
CA GLN A 569 -56.99 5.30 6.07
C GLN A 569 -57.97 4.17 5.68
N SER A 570 -58.14 3.21 6.61
CA SER A 570 -59.10 2.09 6.70
C SER A 570 -58.92 0.85 5.81
N ASP A 571 -58.43 -0.23 6.45
CA ASP A 571 -59.09 -1.54 6.67
C ASP A 571 -58.20 -2.78 6.43
N SER A 572 -58.34 -3.74 7.34
CA SER A 572 -57.58 -4.99 7.52
C SER A 572 -58.57 -6.18 7.63
N PRO A 573 -58.19 -7.49 7.68
CA PRO A 573 -56.87 -8.14 7.57
C PRO A 573 -56.82 -9.42 6.68
N SER A 574 -55.64 -10.09 6.68
CA SER A 574 -55.30 -11.48 6.28
C SER A 574 -55.05 -11.81 4.80
N GLU A 575 -53.81 -12.21 4.45
CA GLU A 575 -53.40 -13.60 4.17
C GLU A 575 -51.91 -13.68 3.79
N ASN A 576 -51.24 -14.70 4.31
CA ASN A 576 -49.86 -15.07 4.00
C ASN A 576 -49.80 -15.70 2.60
N GLN A 577 -49.15 -15.03 1.62
CA GLN A 577 -48.60 -15.70 0.45
C GLN A 577 -47.27 -15.07 0.02
N GLY A 578 -46.32 -15.95 -0.31
CA GLY A 578 -44.92 -15.65 -0.58
C GLY A 578 -44.70 -14.68 -1.73
N GLN A 579 -43.90 -13.66 -1.48
CA GLN A 579 -43.42 -12.74 -2.51
C GLN A 579 -42.32 -13.42 -3.32
N SER A 580 -42.68 -13.89 -4.52
CA SER A 580 -41.76 -14.08 -5.65
C SER A 580 -41.06 -12.76 -5.95
N SER A 581 -39.74 -12.83 -6.15
CA SER A 581 -38.89 -11.66 -6.30
C SER A 581 -39.08 -11.03 -7.67
N ALA A 582 -38.95 -9.71 -7.74
CA ALA A 582 -39.07 -8.88 -8.96
C ALA A 582 -38.12 -9.26 -10.12
N TRP A 583 -37.31 -10.31 -9.98
CA TRP A 583 -36.50 -10.90 -11.05
C TRP A 583 -37.26 -11.91 -11.91
N ASP A 584 -38.33 -12.54 -11.40
CA ASP A 584 -39.09 -13.56 -12.15
C ASP A 584 -40.00 -12.94 -13.23
N ARG A 585 -40.30 -11.63 -13.14
CA ARG A 585 -41.18 -10.91 -14.11
C ARG A 585 -40.44 -10.30 -15.30
N LEU A 586 -39.11 -10.40 -15.34
CA LEU A 586 -38.29 -9.87 -16.45
C LEU A 586 -37.97 -10.96 -17.50
N GLU A 587 -38.25 -12.22 -17.20
CA GLU A 587 -38.00 -13.36 -18.09
C GLU A 587 -39.15 -13.58 -19.10
N GLU A 588 -40.35 -13.11 -18.80
CA GLU A 588 -41.54 -13.25 -19.67
C GLU A 588 -41.60 -12.18 -20.79
N ALA A 589 -40.80 -11.11 -20.72
CA ALA A 589 -40.79 -10.03 -21.70
C ALA A 589 -39.74 -10.21 -22.83
N THR A 590 -38.88 -11.24 -22.77
CA THR A 590 -37.82 -11.47 -23.77
C THR A 590 -38.10 -12.61 -24.76
N GLU A 591 -39.27 -13.26 -24.69
CA GLU A 591 -39.69 -14.31 -25.64
C GLU A 591 -40.61 -13.81 -26.76
N THR A 592 -40.39 -12.60 -27.29
CA THR A 592 -41.04 -12.16 -28.54
C THR A 592 -40.02 -12.07 -29.68
N LYS A 593 -40.10 -13.04 -30.59
CA LYS A 593 -39.31 -13.13 -31.83
C LYS A 593 -39.59 -11.94 -32.75
N PRO A 594 -38.57 -11.29 -33.37
CA PRO A 594 -38.81 -10.45 -34.53
C PRO A 594 -38.72 -11.27 -35.82
N ASN A 595 -39.74 -11.09 -36.66
CA ASN A 595 -39.91 -11.66 -37.99
C ASN A 595 -38.83 -11.17 -38.96
N LYS A 596 -38.38 -12.10 -39.81
CA LYS A 596 -37.54 -11.85 -40.98
C LYS A 596 -38.27 -11.00 -42.01
N THR A 597 -37.65 -9.93 -42.49
CA THR A 597 -37.87 -9.47 -43.87
C THR A 597 -36.53 -9.10 -44.51
N LYS A 598 -36.30 -9.69 -45.69
CA LYS A 598 -35.25 -9.38 -46.65
C LYS A 598 -35.55 -8.02 -47.28
N TYR A 599 -34.54 -7.19 -47.53
CA TYR A 599 -34.45 -6.42 -48.78
C TYR A 599 -32.99 -6.05 -49.05
N GLU A 600 -32.58 -6.34 -50.28
CA GLU A 600 -31.34 -5.94 -50.93
C GLU A 600 -31.39 -4.44 -51.25
N ASN A 601 -30.28 -3.72 -51.09
CA ASN A 601 -29.66 -2.92 -52.15
C ASN A 601 -28.40 -2.19 -51.67
N LYS A 602 -27.33 -2.32 -52.47
CA LYS A 602 -26.16 -1.44 -52.55
C LYS A 602 -26.52 -0.17 -53.34
N PRO A 603 -25.84 0.97 -53.14
CA PRO A 603 -24.60 1.24 -53.90
C PRO A 603 -23.46 1.89 -53.09
N LYS A 604 -22.25 1.74 -53.64
CA LYS A 604 -21.03 2.52 -53.35
C LYS A 604 -21.17 3.91 -53.95
N ILE A 605 -20.46 4.91 -53.40
CA ILE A 605 -19.46 5.75 -54.09
C ILE A 605 -18.88 6.75 -53.08
N ASP A 606 -17.61 7.05 -53.32
CA ASP A 606 -16.63 7.84 -52.58
C ASP A 606 -16.96 9.35 -52.47
N GLU A 607 -16.06 10.05 -51.77
CA GLU A 607 -15.88 11.52 -51.67
C GLU A 607 -16.79 12.28 -50.69
N VAL A 608 -16.23 12.73 -49.57
CA VAL A 608 -15.96 14.16 -49.29
C VAL A 608 -14.85 14.22 -48.23
N PHE A 609 -13.66 14.60 -48.70
CA PHE A 609 -12.58 15.17 -47.90
C PHE A 609 -12.98 16.57 -47.39
N GLU A 610 -12.23 17.04 -46.39
CA GLU A 610 -12.01 18.45 -46.01
C GLU A 610 -12.84 19.07 -44.87
N THR A 611 -12.12 19.28 -43.76
CA THR A 611 -11.84 20.60 -43.17
C THR A 611 -12.96 21.29 -42.40
N ILE A 612 -12.88 21.26 -41.06
CA ILE A 612 -13.02 22.48 -40.22
C ILE A 612 -12.02 22.39 -39.05
N GLU A 613 -10.90 23.06 -39.26
CA GLU A 613 -10.09 23.71 -38.24
C GLU A 613 -10.81 25.00 -37.79
N ILE A 614 -10.56 25.45 -36.55
CA ILE A 614 -10.93 26.73 -35.90
C ILE A 614 -12.24 26.73 -35.09
N LEU A 615 -12.14 26.27 -33.83
CA LEU A 615 -12.16 27.03 -32.57
C LEU A 615 -11.62 26.11 -31.46
#